data_AF-A0A1W9WN41-F1
#
_entry.id   AF-A0A1W9WN41-F1
#
_cell.length_a   1.000
_cell.length_b   1.000
_cell.length_c   1.000
_cell.angle_alpha   90.00
_cell.angle_beta   90.00
_cell.angle_gamma   90.00
#
_symmetry.space_group_name_H-M   'P 1'
#
loop_
_entity.id
_entity.type
_entity.pdbx_description
1 polymer ?
#
loop_
_entity_poly.entity_id
_entity_poly.type
_entity_poly.pdbx_seq_one_letter_code
_entity_poly.pdbx_strand_id
1 'polypeptide(L)'
;MESLTRQVVDCLNQGNPFALATILTHKGSTPRTSGSKMLVLADRSIHGTIGGGLVEARVIDACIDMMSESQCRIEEFTLDQELKDGLDMVCGGNLTVWMETFVLPSPELIQVFSALAAREKAGKKAVLISKTKGFSGSFFTTQKCL
;
A
#
# COMPACT_ATOMS: atom_id res chain seq x y z
N MET A 1 2.83 8.48 -17.36
CA MET A 1 2.31 8.11 -16.02
C MET A 1 3.53 8.03 -15.12
N GLU A 2 3.54 8.79 -14.03
CA GLU A 2 4.66 8.80 -13.10
C GLU A 2 4.69 7.52 -12.27
N SER A 3 5.88 7.00 -11.99
CA SER A 3 6.03 5.77 -11.21
C SER A 3 5.57 6.00 -9.77
N LEU A 4 4.86 5.02 -9.19
CA LEU A 4 4.50 5.05 -7.78
C LEU A 4 5.73 5.16 -6.87
N THR A 5 6.85 4.55 -7.26
CA THR A 5 8.13 4.66 -6.53
C THR A 5 8.61 6.10 -6.48
N ARG A 6 8.41 6.86 -7.57
CA ARG A 6 8.79 8.27 -7.63
C ARG A 6 7.94 9.11 -6.67
N GLN A 7 6.63 8.86 -6.65
CA GLN A 7 5.69 9.51 -5.74
C GLN A 7 6.07 9.27 -4.27
N VAL A 8 6.50 8.06 -3.92
CA VAL A 8 7.03 7.75 -2.56
C VAL A 8 8.25 8.60 -2.23
N VAL A 9 9.21 8.73 -3.15
CA VAL A 9 10.41 9.56 -2.95
C VAL A 9 10.03 11.03 -2.73
N ASP A 10 9.07 11.54 -3.51
CA ASP A 10 8.64 12.92 -3.38
C ASP A 10 7.92 13.18 -2.04
N CYS A 11 7.06 12.26 -1.58
CA CYS A 11 6.43 12.34 -0.25
C CYS A 11 7.48 12.34 0.88
N LEU A 12 8.45 11.43 0.81
CA LEU A 12 9.52 11.33 1.80
C LEU A 12 10.37 12.61 1.86
N ASN A 13 10.70 13.21 0.71
CA ASN A 13 11.49 14.44 0.65
C ASN A 13 10.72 15.66 1.18
N GLN A 14 9.39 15.69 0.99
CA GLN A 14 8.53 16.75 1.50
C GLN A 14 8.26 16.61 3.00
N GLY A 15 8.57 15.45 3.60
CA GLY A 15 8.27 15.15 5.00
C GLY A 15 6.77 14.95 5.27
N ASN A 16 5.99 14.73 4.21
CA ASN A 16 4.54 14.50 4.31
C ASN A 16 4.27 13.05 4.73
N PRO A 17 3.45 12.80 5.76
CA PRO A 17 3.00 11.45 6.07
C PRO A 17 2.17 10.86 4.93
N PHE A 18 2.35 9.57 4.68
CA PHE A 18 1.60 8.82 3.68
C PHE A 18 1.54 7.34 4.05
N ALA A 19 0.68 6.60 3.35
CA ALA A 19 0.60 5.15 3.46
C ALA A 19 0.76 4.48 2.10
N LEU A 20 1.24 3.24 2.10
CA LEU A 20 1.22 2.34 0.96
C LEU A 20 0.33 1.14 1.27
N ALA A 21 -0.64 0.88 0.41
CA ALA A 21 -1.42 -0.35 0.37
C ALA A 21 -0.93 -1.22 -0.79
N THR A 22 -0.71 -2.51 -0.53
CA THR A 22 -0.32 -3.52 -1.53
C THR A 22 -1.21 -4.74 -1.41
N ILE A 23 -1.79 -5.22 -2.51
CA ILE A 23 -2.44 -6.53 -2.53
C ILE A 23 -1.35 -7.60 -2.44
N LEU A 24 -1.30 -8.32 -1.32
CA LEU A 24 -0.38 -9.45 -1.12
C LEU A 24 -0.87 -10.68 -1.88
N THR A 25 -2.13 -11.05 -1.68
CA THR A 25 -2.74 -12.22 -2.30
C THR A 25 -4.15 -11.90 -2.76
N HIS A 26 -4.61 -12.63 -3.77
CA HIS A 26 -5.98 -12.60 -4.25
C HIS A 26 -6.44 -14.01 -4.56
N LYS A 27 -7.74 -14.28 -4.42
CA LYS A 27 -8.40 -15.51 -4.84
C LYS A 27 -9.73 -15.17 -5.50
N GLY A 28 -10.12 -15.94 -6.52
CA GLY A 28 -11.36 -15.71 -7.26
C GLY A 28 -11.32 -14.46 -8.13
N SER A 29 -12.49 -13.99 -8.54
CA SER A 29 -12.65 -12.79 -9.36
C SER A 29 -12.47 -11.55 -8.50
N THR A 30 -11.42 -10.78 -8.78
CA THR A 30 -11.08 -9.54 -8.06
C THR A 30 -10.73 -8.45 -9.10
N PRO A 31 -11.05 -7.17 -8.84
CA PRO A 31 -10.82 -6.09 -9.80
C PRO A 31 -9.32 -5.82 -10.06
N ARG A 32 -8.47 -6.18 -9.10
CA ARG A 32 -7.01 -6.10 -9.18
C ARG A 32 -6.36 -7.33 -8.55
N THR A 33 -5.15 -7.62 -9.02
CA THR A 33 -4.39 -8.80 -8.63
C THR A 33 -3.23 -8.45 -7.70
N SER A 34 -2.64 -9.49 -7.10
CA SER A 34 -1.45 -9.40 -6.25
C SER A 34 -0.34 -8.56 -6.88
N GLY A 35 0.25 -7.68 -6.09
CA GLY A 35 1.27 -6.73 -6.54
C GLY A 35 0.73 -5.36 -6.93
N SER A 36 -0.60 -5.20 -7.07
CA SER A 36 -1.22 -3.88 -7.21
C SER A 36 -0.98 -3.03 -5.97
N LYS A 37 -0.70 -1.75 -6.17
CA LYS A 37 -0.31 -0.81 -5.12
C LYS A 37 -1.08 0.50 -5.22
N MET A 38 -1.31 1.10 -4.06
CA MET A 38 -1.92 2.40 -3.90
C MET A 38 -1.16 3.18 -2.82
N LEU A 39 -0.80 4.42 -3.12
CA LEU A 39 -0.32 5.39 -2.14
C LEU A 39 -1.51 6.22 -1.68
N VAL A 40 -1.63 6.44 -0.37
CA VAL A 40 -2.68 7.25 0.26
C VAL A 40 -2.02 8.41 1.00
N LEU A 41 -2.43 9.64 0.65
CA LEU A 41 -1.99 10.87 1.30
C LEU A 41 -2.91 11.24 2.47
N ALA A 42 -2.43 12.12 3.36
CA ALA A 42 -3.17 12.55 4.54
C ALA A 42 -4.51 13.25 4.22
N ASP A 43 -4.63 13.86 3.03
CA ASP A 43 -5.86 14.47 2.52
C ASP A 43 -6.80 13.46 1.84
N ARG A 44 -6.51 12.15 1.96
CA ARG A 44 -7.22 11.02 1.33
C ARG A 44 -7.03 10.91 -0.18
N SER A 45 -6.23 11.78 -0.82
CA SER A 45 -5.91 11.61 -2.23
C SER A 45 -5.00 10.39 -2.45
N ILE A 46 -5.09 9.80 -3.65
CA ILE A 46 -4.41 8.54 -3.95
C ILE A 46 -3.56 8.60 -5.23
N HIS A 47 -2.50 7.80 -5.26
CA HIS A 47 -1.77 7.45 -6.48
C HIS A 47 -1.76 5.93 -6.66
N GLY A 48 -2.13 5.45 -7.86
CA GLY A 48 -2.40 4.03 -8.07
C GLY A 48 -3.78 3.63 -7.55
N THR A 49 -4.08 2.33 -7.58
CA THR A 49 -5.38 1.78 -7.18
C THR A 49 -5.22 0.30 -6.84
N ILE A 50 -6.01 -0.17 -5.87
CA ILE A 50 -6.15 -1.60 -5.55
C ILE A 50 -7.47 -2.18 -6.05
N GLY A 51 -8.20 -1.45 -6.89
CA GLY A 51 -9.37 -1.94 -7.63
C GLY A 51 -10.65 -1.13 -7.45
N GLY A 52 -10.63 -0.05 -6.67
CA GLY A 52 -11.82 0.79 -6.44
C GLY A 52 -12.86 0.16 -5.52
N GLY A 53 -14.03 0.81 -5.46
CA GLY A 53 -15.19 0.33 -4.70
C GLY A 53 -15.01 0.40 -3.17
N LEU A 54 -15.82 -0.37 -2.44
CA LEU A 54 -15.86 -0.32 -0.99
C LEU A 54 -14.55 -0.76 -0.33
N VAL A 55 -13.88 -1.78 -0.88
CA VAL A 55 -12.57 -2.23 -0.36
C VAL A 55 -11.54 -1.11 -0.43
N GLU A 56 -11.47 -0.40 -1.55
CA GLU A 56 -10.51 0.72 -1.68
C GLU A 56 -10.83 1.84 -0.69
N ALA A 57 -12.11 2.20 -0.52
CA ALA A 57 -12.53 3.20 0.47
C ALA A 57 -12.15 2.78 1.91
N ARG A 58 -12.42 1.52 2.29
CA ARG A 58 -12.06 0.98 3.61
C ARG A 58 -10.55 0.96 3.84
N VAL A 59 -9.78 0.61 2.82
CA VAL A 59 -8.31 0.65 2.90
C VAL A 59 -7.81 2.08 3.04
N ILE A 60 -8.40 3.06 2.33
CA ILE A 60 -8.07 4.48 2.51
C ILE A 60 -8.34 4.90 3.97
N ASP A 61 -9.52 4.60 4.51
CA ASP A 61 -9.86 4.95 5.91
C ASP A 61 -8.88 4.30 6.90
N ALA A 62 -8.59 3.01 6.75
CA ALA A 62 -7.63 2.31 7.60
C ALA A 62 -6.20 2.89 7.50
N CYS A 63 -5.77 3.29 6.30
CA CYS A 63 -4.49 3.97 6.10
C CYS A 63 -4.43 5.32 6.82
N ILE A 64 -5.51 6.10 6.79
CA ILE A 64 -5.61 7.39 7.50
C ILE A 64 -5.56 7.19 9.00
N ASP A 65 -6.33 6.23 9.53
CA ASP A 65 -6.37 5.92 10.97
C ASP A 65 -5.01 5.49 11.51
N MET A 66 -4.20 4.82 10.69
CA MET A 66 -2.87 4.37 11.06
C MET A 66 -1.80 5.46 10.93
N MET A 67 -2.06 6.54 10.18
CA MET A 67 -1.04 7.46 9.64
C MET A 67 -0.28 8.28 10.70
N SER A 68 -0.75 8.30 11.95
CA SER A 68 -0.06 8.97 13.06
C SER A 68 1.18 8.23 13.54
N GLU A 69 1.32 6.94 13.25
CA GLU A 69 2.42 6.09 13.72
C GLU A 69 3.05 5.35 12.54
N SER A 70 4.35 5.07 12.60
CA SER A 70 5.01 4.24 11.59
C SER A 70 4.74 2.76 11.86
N GLN A 71 3.68 2.23 11.27
CA GLN A 71 3.19 0.87 11.50
C GLN A 71 2.71 0.18 10.22
N CYS A 72 2.70 -1.15 10.28
CA CYS A 72 2.12 -2.02 9.27
C CYS A 72 0.89 -2.74 9.80
N ARG A 73 -0.06 -3.00 8.90
CA ARG A 73 -1.26 -3.80 9.14
C ARG A 73 -1.52 -4.71 7.95
N ILE A 74 -1.98 -5.93 8.20
CA ILE A 74 -2.55 -6.79 7.16
C ILE A 74 -4.04 -6.97 7.43
N GLU A 75 -4.85 -6.85 6.39
CA GLU A 75 -6.30 -7.07 6.46
C GLU A 75 -6.76 -7.94 5.30
N GLU A 76 -7.74 -8.80 5.58
CA GLU A 76 -8.39 -9.67 4.60
C GLU A 76 -9.79 -9.13 4.30
N PHE A 77 -10.14 -9.08 3.01
CA PHE A 77 -11.40 -8.57 2.51
C PHE A 77 -12.09 -9.65 1.69
N THR A 78 -13.39 -9.86 1.95
CA THR A 78 -14.25 -10.78 1.18
C THR A 78 -15.27 -9.94 0.43
N LEU A 79 -15.10 -9.86 -0.89
CA LEU A 79 -15.87 -8.94 -1.74
C LEU A 79 -17.38 -9.23 -1.73
N ASP A 80 -17.79 -10.49 -1.64
CA ASP A 80 -19.21 -10.89 -1.56
C ASP A 80 -19.94 -10.36 -0.32
N GLN A 81 -19.21 -10.18 0.79
CA GLN A 81 -19.80 -9.68 2.04
C GLN A 81 -19.81 -8.15 2.10
N GLU A 82 -18.91 -7.53 1.36
CA GLU A 82 -18.69 -6.08 1.36
C GLU A 82 -19.55 -5.37 0.31
N LEU A 83 -19.98 -6.05 -0.75
CA LEU A 83 -20.78 -5.46 -1.84
C LEU A 83 -22.31 -5.57 -1.64
N LYS A 84 -22.80 -5.73 -0.41
CA LYS A 84 -24.22 -6.05 -0.12
C LYS A 84 -25.25 -4.99 -0.56
N ASP A 85 -24.86 -3.77 -0.90
CA ASP A 85 -25.78 -2.65 -1.18
C ASP A 85 -25.84 -2.18 -2.65
N GLY A 86 -25.61 -3.10 -3.59
CA GLY A 86 -26.19 -2.98 -4.93
C GLY A 86 -25.20 -2.84 -6.07
N LEU A 87 -25.66 -3.37 -7.21
CA LEU A 87 -24.97 -3.64 -8.47
C LEU A 87 -24.36 -5.05 -8.52
N ASP A 88 -24.94 -5.86 -9.41
CA ASP A 88 -24.67 -7.25 -9.82
C ASP A 88 -23.23 -7.57 -10.27
N MET A 89 -22.21 -6.82 -9.85
CA MET A 89 -20.81 -7.20 -10.06
C MET A 89 -20.32 -8.03 -8.88
N VAL A 90 -20.73 -9.30 -8.84
CA VAL A 90 -20.23 -10.31 -7.92
C VAL A 90 -18.78 -10.64 -8.29
N CYS A 91 -17.84 -9.79 -7.87
CA CYS A 91 -16.45 -10.21 -7.76
C CYS A 91 -16.38 -11.16 -6.56
N GLY A 92 -16.64 -12.46 -6.76
CA GLY A 92 -16.64 -13.51 -5.72
C GLY A 92 -15.27 -13.87 -5.18
N GLY A 93 -14.46 -12.86 -4.88
CA GLY A 93 -13.05 -12.99 -4.56
C GLY A 93 -12.69 -12.54 -3.15
N ASN A 94 -11.50 -12.97 -2.73
CA ASN A 94 -10.88 -12.55 -1.48
C ASN A 94 -9.57 -11.82 -1.77
N LEU A 95 -9.27 -10.78 -0.99
CA LEU A 95 -8.06 -9.97 -1.10
C LEU A 95 -7.37 -9.89 0.26
N THR A 96 -6.05 -10.06 0.28
CA THR A 96 -5.23 -9.72 1.45
C THR A 96 -4.44 -8.46 1.12
N VAL A 97 -4.66 -7.38 1.87
CA VAL A 97 -3.99 -6.10 1.66
C VAL A 97 -3.02 -5.85 2.81
N TRP A 98 -1.78 -5.58 2.46
CA TRP A 98 -0.78 -5.06 3.38
C TRP A 98 -0.75 -3.54 3.28
N MET A 99 -0.95 -2.89 4.42
CA MET A 99 -0.90 -1.45 4.60
C MET A 99 0.33 -1.11 5.43
N GLU A 100 1.05 -0.09 5.03
CA GLU A 100 2.22 0.43 5.72
C GLU A 100 2.19 1.95 5.73
N THR A 101 2.47 2.55 6.87
CA THR A 101 2.48 3.99 7.07
C THR A 101 3.90 4.50 7.28
N PHE A 102 4.14 5.71 6.77
CA PHE A 102 5.44 6.36 6.79
C PHE A 102 5.29 7.73 7.45
N VAL A 103 5.86 7.86 8.65
CA VAL A 103 5.80 9.10 9.43
C VAL A 103 7.17 9.77 9.41
N LEU A 104 7.20 11.03 8.93
CA LEU A 104 8.34 11.97 9.00
C LEU A 104 9.59 11.53 8.20
N PRO A 105 10.56 12.44 7.92
CA PRO A 105 11.64 12.09 7.02
C PRO A 105 12.52 10.98 7.63
N SER A 106 12.68 9.89 6.90
CA SER A 106 13.70 8.88 7.15
C SER A 106 14.74 8.93 6.04
N PRO A 107 15.96 9.43 6.31
CA PRO A 107 17.05 9.43 5.34
C PRO A 107 17.32 8.04 4.75
N GLU A 108 17.18 6.99 5.56
CA GLU A 108 17.34 5.59 5.13
C GLU A 108 16.28 5.20 4.10
N LEU A 109 15.01 5.56 4.34
CA LEU A 109 13.93 5.30 3.38
C LEU A 109 14.11 6.12 2.11
N ILE A 110 14.49 7.39 2.20
CA ILE A 110 14.79 8.23 1.04
C ILE A 110 15.88 7.57 0.19
N GLN A 111 16.95 7.09 0.82
CA GLN A 111 18.05 6.42 0.12
C GLN A 111 17.57 5.15 -0.60
N VAL A 112 16.82 4.28 0.10
CA VAL A 112 16.31 3.01 -0.43
C VAL A 112 15.35 3.25 -1.60
N PHE A 113 14.34 4.10 -1.43
CA PHE A 113 13.36 4.38 -2.48
C PHE A 113 13.94 5.18 -3.65
N SER A 114 14.91 6.07 -3.41
CA SER A 114 15.63 6.75 -4.49
C SER A 114 16.45 5.77 -5.32
N ALA A 115 17.12 4.81 -4.68
CA ALA A 115 17.84 3.76 -5.38
C ALA A 115 16.90 2.86 -6.18
N LEU A 116 15.73 2.52 -5.64
CA LEU A 116 14.69 1.77 -6.35
C LEU A 116 14.18 2.54 -7.58
N ALA A 117 13.85 3.83 -7.42
CA ALA A 117 13.37 4.69 -8.51
C ALA A 117 14.44 4.84 -9.62
N ALA A 118 15.72 4.93 -9.25
CA ALA A 118 16.81 4.99 -10.22
C ALA A 118 16.96 3.69 -11.02
N ARG A 119 16.79 2.52 -10.37
CA ARG A 119 16.81 1.21 -11.06
C ARG A 119 15.64 1.08 -12.02
N GLU A 120 14.44 1.47 -11.58
CA GLU A 120 13.24 1.46 -12.41
C GLU A 120 13.39 2.36 -13.64
N LYS A 121 13.86 3.60 -13.45
CA LYS A 121 14.14 4.54 -14.56
C LYS A 121 15.18 3.99 -15.55
N ALA A 122 16.13 3.19 -15.07
CA ALA A 122 17.14 2.54 -15.90
C ALA A 122 16.67 1.23 -16.55
N GLY A 123 15.39 0.83 -16.37
CA GLY A 123 14.85 -0.44 -16.87
C GLY A 123 15.47 -1.68 -16.20
N LYS A 124 16.12 -1.51 -15.04
CA LYS A 124 16.76 -2.60 -14.29
C LYS A 124 15.78 -3.21 -13.29
N LYS A 125 15.81 -4.53 -13.18
CA LYS A 125 15.07 -5.24 -12.12
C LYS A 125 15.69 -4.92 -10.74
N ALA A 126 14.83 -4.79 -9.74
CA ALA A 126 15.21 -4.61 -8.34
C ALA A 126 14.16 -5.29 -7.44
N VAL A 127 14.57 -5.63 -6.22
CA VAL A 127 13.69 -6.24 -5.22
C VAL A 127 13.80 -5.42 -3.95
N LEU A 128 12.68 -4.92 -3.44
CA LEU A 128 12.62 -4.27 -2.14
C LEU A 128 12.26 -5.31 -1.09
N ILE A 129 13.14 -5.54 -0.11
CA ILE A 129 12.91 -6.47 0.99
C ILE A 129 12.48 -5.68 2.21
N SER A 130 11.30 -6.01 2.76
CA SER A 130 10.82 -5.47 4.03
C SER A 130 10.92 -6.56 5.11
N LYS A 131 11.87 -6.40 6.03
CA LYS A 131 12.03 -7.31 7.18
C LYS A 131 11.02 -6.93 8.26
N THR A 132 10.17 -7.87 8.65
CA THR A 132 9.15 -7.66 9.70
C THR A 132 9.72 -7.89 11.09
N LYS A 133 9.21 -7.14 12.08
CA LYS A 133 9.49 -7.33 13.51
C LYS A 133 8.22 -7.09 14.34
N GLY A 134 8.13 -7.79 15.48
CA GLY A 134 7.09 -7.52 16.49
C GLY A 134 5.67 -7.87 16.06
N PHE A 135 5.48 -9.03 15.40
CA PHE A 135 4.15 -9.48 14.98
C PHE A 135 3.25 -9.72 16.19
N SER A 136 2.26 -8.86 16.38
CA SER A 136 1.24 -8.98 17.43
C SER A 136 -0.14 -8.76 16.81
N GLY A 137 -0.91 -9.83 16.64
CA GLY A 137 -2.19 -9.78 15.92
C GLY A 137 -1.99 -9.38 14.46
N SER A 138 -2.61 -8.26 14.05
CA SER A 138 -2.51 -7.73 12.67
C SER A 138 -1.45 -6.65 12.49
N PHE A 139 -0.80 -6.15 13.57
CA PHE A 139 0.13 -5.03 13.53
C PHE A 139 1.59 -5.48 13.69
N PHE A 140 2.50 -4.80 12.97
CA PHE A 140 3.95 -5.02 13.04
C PHE A 140 4.72 -3.81 12.49
N THR A 141 6.05 -3.82 12.59
CA THR A 141 6.92 -2.80 11.96
C THR A 141 7.80 -3.43 10.89
N THR A 142 8.32 -2.62 9.97
CA THR A 142 9.28 -3.11 8.98
C THR A 142 10.56 -2.27 8.89
N GLN A 143 11.64 -2.93 8.48
CA GLN A 143 12.88 -2.29 8.06
C GLN A 143 13.15 -2.67 6.59
N LYS A 144 13.49 -1.68 5.76
CA LYS A 144 13.66 -1.85 4.32
C LYS A 144 15.12 -1.92 3.91
N CYS A 145 15.41 -2.85 3.00
CA CYS A 145 16.69 -2.97 2.30
C CYS A 145 16.42 -3.23 0.81
N LEU A 146 17.27 -2.68 -0.05
CA LEU A 146 17.27 -2.90 -1.51
C LEU A 146 18.29 -3.97 -1.90
#